data_AF-A0A259HJI5-F1
#
_entry.id   AF-A0A259HJI5-F1
#
_cell.length_a   1.000
_cell.length_b   1.000
_cell.length_c   1.000
_cell.angle_alpha   90.00
_cell.angle_beta   90.00
_cell.angle_gamma   90.00
#
_symmetry.space_group_name_H-M   'P 1'
#
loop_
_entity.id
_entity.type
_entity.pdbx_description
1 polymer ?
#
loop_
_entity_poly.entity_id
_entity_poly.type
_entity_poly.pdbx_seq_one_letter_code
_entity_poly.pdbx_strand_id
1 'polypeptide(L)'
;MKLVFSFIIAVLISLSSFAQDQIIKKDGKKISCKITEIGLSEIKYYNQDNLQGPLYSIGKEQVQMIFFENGKKEVFNNNDDLKNWDNYPGQLTKAIKLNFFSPLIGYSEFSFEKQVSVGKSYELSLGIIGLGRNNILEYNYNAGFNETKKNQFGVFVSGGYKFSKLADFLFGRTRFTHIMQGAYVKPILYLGTYSENRIA
;
A
#
# COMPACT_ATOMS: atom_id res chain seq x y z
N MET A 1 -1.83 56.12 -39.07
CA MET A 1 -2.41 56.51 -37.74
C MET A 1 -3.53 55.58 -37.27
N LYS A 2 -4.50 55.20 -38.13
CA LYS A 2 -5.60 54.28 -37.74
C LYS A 2 -5.14 52.89 -37.22
N LEU A 3 -4.12 52.29 -37.83
CA LEU A 3 -3.56 50.98 -37.39
C LEU A 3 -2.88 51.04 -36.02
N VAL A 4 -2.15 52.12 -35.73
CA VAL A 4 -1.47 52.31 -34.43
C VAL A 4 -2.50 52.50 -33.32
N PHE A 5 -3.57 53.26 -33.60
CA PHE A 5 -4.67 53.45 -32.65
C PHE A 5 -5.42 52.15 -32.36
N SER A 6 -5.67 51.34 -33.40
CA SER A 6 -6.28 50.00 -33.26
C SER A 6 -5.41 49.05 -32.44
N PHE A 7 -4.08 49.13 -32.58
CA PHE A 7 -3.15 48.30 -31.82
C PHE A 7 -3.12 48.67 -30.33
N ILE A 8 -3.14 49.97 -30.02
CA ILE A 8 -3.20 50.47 -28.64
C ILE A 8 -4.50 50.02 -27.94
N ILE A 9 -5.64 50.07 -28.65
CA ILE A 9 -6.92 49.58 -28.13
C ILE A 9 -6.88 48.07 -27.85
N ALA A 10 -6.29 47.28 -28.76
CA ALA A 10 -6.15 45.83 -28.55
C ALA A 10 -5.27 45.49 -27.32
N VAL A 11 -4.19 46.26 -27.10
CA VAL A 11 -3.32 46.10 -25.92
C VAL A 11 -4.07 46.46 -24.63
N LEU A 12 -4.85 47.54 -24.63
CA LEU A 12 -5.66 47.94 -23.47
C LEU A 12 -6.75 46.93 -23.10
N ILE A 13 -7.35 46.26 -24.09
CA ILE A 13 -8.34 45.20 -23.87
C ILE A 13 -7.69 43.92 -23.33
N SER A 14 -6.44 43.63 -23.69
CA SER A 14 -5.74 42.44 -23.18
C SER A 14 -5.37 42.53 -21.69
N LEU A 15 -5.34 43.74 -21.11
CA LEU A 15 -5.00 43.97 -19.71
C LEU A 15 -6.18 43.74 -18.74
N SER A 16 -7.40 43.51 -19.24
CA SER A 16 -8.60 43.31 -18.40
C SER A 16 -9.02 41.85 -18.25
N SER A 17 -8.11 40.90 -18.48
CA SER A 17 -8.37 39.48 -18.24
C SER A 17 -8.38 39.19 -16.74
N PHE A 18 -9.54 39.29 -16.11
CA PHE A 18 -9.77 38.77 -14.75
C PHE A 18 -9.98 37.26 -14.84
N ALA A 19 -8.97 36.47 -14.45
CA ALA A 19 -9.18 35.05 -14.18
C ALA A 19 -9.71 34.90 -12.74
N GLN A 20 -10.65 33.99 -12.51
CA GLN A 20 -11.09 33.65 -11.15
C GLN A 20 -10.47 32.33 -10.73
N ASP A 21 -10.42 32.08 -9.42
CA ASP A 21 -10.07 30.75 -8.95
C ASP A 21 -11.13 29.75 -9.42
N GLN A 22 -10.69 28.54 -9.76
CA GLN A 22 -11.55 27.46 -10.16
C GLN A 22 -11.22 26.21 -9.35
N ILE A 23 -12.22 25.70 -8.64
CA ILE A 23 -12.18 24.41 -7.97
C ILE A 23 -12.71 23.37 -8.96
N ILE A 24 -11.89 22.36 -9.26
CA ILE A 24 -12.30 21.20 -10.05
C ILE A 24 -12.53 20.05 -9.09
N LYS A 25 -13.77 19.56 -9.07
CA LYS A 25 -14.17 18.39 -8.28
C LYS A 25 -13.75 17.09 -8.95
N LYS A 26 -13.71 16.01 -8.18
CA LYS A 26 -13.43 14.66 -8.70
C LYS A 26 -14.49 14.14 -9.67
N ASP A 27 -15.73 14.63 -9.57
CA ASP A 27 -16.79 14.33 -10.55
C ASP A 27 -16.63 15.12 -11.87
N GLY A 28 -15.57 15.93 -11.99
CA GLY A 28 -15.27 16.75 -13.16
C GLY A 28 -15.99 18.10 -13.17
N LYS A 29 -16.90 18.37 -12.21
CA LYS A 29 -17.57 19.67 -12.13
C LYS A 29 -16.59 20.76 -11.75
N LYS A 30 -16.73 21.91 -12.41
CA LYS A 30 -15.93 23.10 -12.16
C LYS A 30 -16.79 24.11 -11.40
N ILE A 31 -16.24 24.64 -10.32
CA ILE A 31 -16.82 25.76 -9.58
C ILE A 31 -15.86 26.93 -9.75
N SER A 32 -16.31 27.99 -10.40
CA SER A 32 -15.59 29.25 -10.38
C SER A 32 -15.93 30.01 -9.11
N CYS A 33 -14.91 30.44 -8.38
CA CYS A 33 -15.06 30.96 -7.04
C CYS A 33 -13.92 31.92 -6.68
N LYS A 34 -14.04 32.55 -5.51
CA LYS A 34 -12.92 33.21 -4.85
C LYS A 34 -12.58 32.44 -3.58
N ILE A 35 -11.39 31.85 -3.52
CA ILE A 35 -10.96 31.08 -2.36
C ILE A 35 -10.57 32.04 -1.24
N THR A 36 -11.11 31.80 -0.04
CA THR A 36 -10.80 32.61 1.15
C THR A 36 -9.80 31.92 2.05
N GLU A 37 -9.96 30.62 2.26
CA GLU A 37 -9.12 29.84 3.17
C GLU A 37 -8.99 28.40 2.67
N ILE A 38 -7.76 27.86 2.71
CA ILE A 38 -7.49 26.44 2.47
C ILE A 38 -7.12 25.82 3.81
N GLY A 39 -8.12 25.28 4.51
CA GLY A 39 -7.91 24.58 5.78
C GLY A 39 -7.29 23.20 5.58
N LEU A 40 -7.08 22.45 6.66
CA LEU A 40 -6.53 21.08 6.58
C LEU A 40 -7.50 20.10 5.91
N SER A 41 -8.80 20.29 6.14
CA SER A 41 -9.85 19.38 5.70
C SER A 41 -10.80 19.93 4.64
N GLU A 42 -11.02 21.24 4.68
CA GLU A 42 -12.01 21.90 3.87
C GLU A 42 -11.40 23.15 3.24
N ILE A 43 -11.99 23.56 2.13
CA ILE A 43 -11.67 24.78 1.42
C ILE A 43 -12.90 25.68 1.53
N LYS A 44 -12.71 26.91 2.02
CA LYS A 44 -13.77 27.91 2.13
C LYS A 44 -13.69 28.89 0.96
N TYR A 45 -14.81 29.12 0.31
CA TYR A 45 -14.88 29.94 -0.91
C TYR A 45 -16.20 30.70 -1.03
N TYR A 46 -16.17 31.79 -1.78
CA TYR A 46 -17.37 32.49 -2.26
C TYR A 46 -17.65 32.10 -3.70
N ASN A 47 -18.93 31.90 -4.04
CA ASN A 47 -19.32 31.66 -5.43
C ASN A 47 -19.06 32.93 -6.27
N GLN A 48 -18.54 32.78 -7.49
CA GLN A 48 -18.28 33.90 -8.39
C GLN A 48 -19.53 34.74 -8.66
N ASP A 49 -20.70 34.11 -8.76
CA ASP A 49 -21.98 34.79 -9.00
C ASP A 49 -22.37 35.72 -7.84
N ASN A 50 -21.86 35.46 -6.63
CA ASN A 50 -22.18 36.26 -5.45
C ASN A 50 -21.01 36.33 -4.45
N LEU A 51 -20.09 37.26 -4.71
CA LEU A 51 -18.90 37.51 -3.87
C LEU A 51 -19.20 38.09 -2.48
N GLN A 52 -20.39 38.69 -2.28
CA GLN A 52 -20.87 39.14 -0.97
C GLN A 52 -21.87 38.16 -0.34
N GLY A 53 -22.01 36.98 -0.95
CA GLY A 53 -22.94 35.94 -0.53
C GLY A 53 -22.44 35.13 0.66
N PRO A 54 -23.11 34.01 0.97
CA PRO A 54 -22.66 33.13 2.04
C PRO A 54 -21.31 32.49 1.71
N LEU A 55 -20.52 32.23 2.75
CA LEU A 55 -19.27 31.49 2.66
C LEU A 55 -19.59 30.00 2.55
N TYR A 56 -19.17 29.37 1.46
CA TYR A 56 -19.34 27.94 1.23
C TYR A 56 -18.10 27.18 1.68
N SER A 57 -18.29 25.93 2.13
CA SER A 57 -17.21 24.99 2.42
C SER A 57 -17.33 23.76 1.51
N ILE A 58 -16.18 23.26 1.05
CA ILE A 58 -16.09 21.97 0.35
C ILE A 58 -14.97 21.14 0.97
N GLY A 59 -15.22 19.86 1.21
CA GLY A 59 -14.20 18.94 1.69
C GLY A 59 -13.12 18.70 0.64
N LYS A 60 -11.84 18.70 1.05
CA LYS A 60 -10.69 18.45 0.17
C LYS A 60 -10.78 17.08 -0.50
N GLU A 61 -11.42 16.11 0.15
CA GLU A 61 -11.67 14.77 -0.40
C GLU A 61 -12.56 14.78 -1.64
N GLN A 62 -13.29 15.86 -1.92
CA GLN A 62 -14.12 16.02 -3.12
C GLN A 62 -13.45 16.84 -4.21
N VAL A 63 -12.34 17.51 -3.88
CA VAL A 63 -11.59 18.40 -4.78
C VAL A 63 -10.47 17.61 -5.45
N GLN A 64 -10.34 17.74 -6.76
CA GLN A 64 -9.25 17.17 -7.54
C GLN A 64 -8.09 18.15 -7.66
N MET A 65 -8.39 19.40 -8.00
CA MET A 65 -7.40 20.46 -8.19
C MET A 65 -8.03 21.84 -8.09
N ILE A 66 -7.19 22.81 -7.75
CA ILE A 66 -7.52 24.23 -7.76
C ILE A 66 -6.65 24.90 -8.82
N PHE A 67 -7.27 25.70 -9.67
CA PHE A 67 -6.59 26.69 -10.50
C PHE A 67 -6.79 28.05 -9.88
N PHE A 68 -5.70 28.72 -9.52
CA PHE A 68 -5.76 30.07 -8.96
C PHE A 68 -5.76 31.12 -10.07
N GLU A 69 -6.28 32.30 -9.77
CA GLU A 69 -6.24 33.48 -10.64
C GLU A 69 -4.82 33.79 -11.16
N ASN A 70 -3.79 33.55 -10.33
CA ASN A 70 -2.39 33.78 -10.70
C ASN A 70 -1.79 32.69 -11.62
N GLY A 71 -2.60 31.74 -12.10
CA GLY A 71 -2.17 30.64 -12.96
C GLY A 71 -1.48 29.48 -12.23
N LYS A 72 -1.29 29.56 -10.90
CA LYS A 72 -0.83 28.41 -10.12
C LYS A 72 -1.90 27.33 -10.08
N LYS A 73 -1.43 26.09 -10.07
CA LYS A 73 -2.29 24.91 -9.95
C LYS A 73 -1.88 24.15 -8.70
N GLU A 74 -2.84 23.88 -7.83
CA GLU A 74 -2.66 23.02 -6.68
C GLU A 74 -3.47 21.74 -6.88
N VAL A 75 -2.77 20.61 -6.98
CA VAL A 75 -3.40 19.31 -7.20
C VAL A 75 -3.57 18.63 -5.86
N PHE A 76 -4.82 18.32 -5.52
CA PHE A 76 -5.15 17.54 -4.35
C PHE A 76 -5.13 16.08 -4.76
N ASN A 77 -3.91 15.53 -4.85
CA ASN A 77 -3.77 14.08 -4.90
C ASN A 77 -4.25 13.54 -3.57
N ASN A 78 -5.20 12.62 -3.63
CA ASN A 78 -5.55 11.85 -2.47
C ASN A 78 -4.28 11.19 -1.94
N ASN A 79 -3.87 11.57 -0.73
CA ASN A 79 -2.92 10.77 0.04
C ASN A 79 -3.47 9.36 0.30
N ASP A 80 -4.70 9.05 -0.10
CA ASP A 80 -5.34 7.73 -0.06
C ASP A 80 -4.75 6.74 -1.08
N ASP A 81 -3.68 7.09 -1.79
CA ASP A 81 -2.87 6.04 -2.41
C ASP A 81 -2.19 5.21 -1.31
N LEU A 82 -2.87 4.13 -0.93
CA LEU A 82 -2.40 3.18 0.06
C LEU A 82 -1.05 2.55 -0.32
N LYS A 83 -0.61 2.69 -1.57
CA LYS A 83 0.71 2.26 -2.03
C LYS A 83 1.83 3.24 -1.70
N ASN A 84 1.51 4.49 -1.34
CA ASN A 84 2.53 5.45 -0.97
C ASN A 84 3.17 5.05 0.37
N TRP A 85 4.49 4.91 0.36
CA TRP A 85 5.30 4.55 1.52
C TRP A 85 5.25 5.61 2.63
N ASP A 86 5.14 6.88 2.24
CA ASP A 86 5.12 8.02 3.17
C ASP A 86 3.95 7.95 4.16
N ASN A 87 2.92 7.18 3.81
CA ASN A 87 1.74 6.94 4.65
C ASN A 87 2.01 5.99 5.84
N TYR A 88 3.18 5.35 5.90
CA TYR A 88 3.55 4.36 6.93
C TYR A 88 4.84 4.74 7.68
N PRO A 89 4.91 5.95 8.28
CA PRO A 89 6.12 6.38 8.97
C PRO A 89 6.40 5.49 10.18
N GLY A 90 7.68 5.10 10.34
CA GLY A 90 8.14 4.30 11.48
C GLY A 90 7.81 2.81 11.44
N GLN A 91 7.15 2.29 10.41
CA GLN A 91 6.92 0.85 10.28
C GLN A 91 8.19 0.12 9.84
N LEU A 92 8.49 -1.01 10.50
CA LEU A 92 9.64 -1.86 10.17
C LEU A 92 9.41 -2.59 8.84
N THR A 93 10.46 -2.67 8.03
CA THR A 93 10.41 -3.29 6.69
C THR A 93 11.03 -4.66 6.62
N LYS A 94 11.59 -5.13 7.73
CA LYS A 94 12.34 -6.37 7.83
C LYS A 94 11.86 -7.13 9.04
N ALA A 95 11.74 -8.44 8.91
CA ALA A 95 11.38 -9.32 10.01
C ALA A 95 12.21 -10.61 9.95
N ILE A 96 12.68 -11.04 11.11
CA ILE A 96 13.16 -12.40 11.32
C ILE A 96 11.99 -13.21 11.86
N LYS A 97 11.78 -14.39 11.29
CA LYS A 97 10.68 -15.28 11.64
C LYS A 97 11.19 -16.64 12.02
N LEU A 98 10.43 -17.23 12.94
CA LEU A 98 10.65 -18.56 13.47
C LEU A 98 9.34 -19.32 13.33
N ASN A 99 9.37 -20.44 12.60
CA ASN A 99 8.21 -21.31 12.53
C ASN A 99 8.19 -22.23 13.77
N PHE A 100 7.67 -21.71 14.88
CA PHE A 100 7.74 -22.35 16.20
C PHE A 100 7.11 -23.75 16.25
N PHE A 101 6.10 -24.02 15.41
CA PHE A 101 5.45 -25.33 15.35
C PHE A 101 6.08 -26.29 14.34
N SER A 102 6.98 -25.83 13.47
CA SER A 102 7.68 -26.71 12.51
C SER A 102 8.42 -27.87 13.19
N PRO A 103 9.09 -27.67 14.35
CA PRO A 103 9.74 -28.78 15.04
C PRO A 103 8.78 -29.94 15.38
N LEU A 104 7.48 -29.68 15.57
CA LEU A 104 6.50 -30.74 15.84
C LEU A 104 6.29 -31.67 14.63
N ILE A 105 6.55 -31.18 13.42
CA ILE A 105 6.42 -31.93 12.16
C ILE A 105 7.78 -32.34 11.58
N GLY A 106 8.86 -32.23 12.38
CA GLY A 106 10.16 -32.83 12.07
C GLY A 106 11.16 -31.93 11.34
N TYR A 107 10.92 -30.63 11.23
CA TYR A 107 11.90 -29.68 10.70
C TYR A 107 11.92 -28.37 11.49
N SER A 108 13.04 -27.66 11.48
CA SER A 108 13.12 -26.30 12.00
C SER A 108 13.40 -25.34 10.85
N GLU A 109 12.75 -24.18 10.81
CA GLU A 109 12.90 -23.19 9.73
C GLU A 109 13.02 -21.78 10.31
N PHE A 110 14.01 -21.05 9.78
CA PHE A 110 14.27 -19.65 10.06
C PHE A 110 14.07 -18.87 8.77
N SER A 111 13.32 -17.77 8.83
CA SER A 111 13.02 -16.96 7.65
C SER A 111 13.37 -15.50 7.86
N PHE A 112 13.86 -14.86 6.82
CA PHE A 112 14.03 -13.42 6.72
C PHE A 112 13.04 -12.88 5.70
N GLU A 113 12.16 -11.98 6.13
CA GLU A 113 11.24 -11.25 5.25
C GLU A 113 11.72 -9.80 5.09
N LYS A 114 11.69 -9.29 3.86
CA LYS A 114 11.89 -7.87 3.57
C LYS A 114 10.77 -7.34 2.66
N GLN A 115 10.21 -6.22 3.05
CA GLN A 115 9.24 -5.46 2.28
C GLN A 115 9.91 -4.75 1.09
N VAL A 116 9.32 -4.90 -0.10
CA VAL A 116 9.78 -4.23 -1.33
C VAL A 116 8.91 -3.01 -1.64
N SER A 117 7.61 -3.12 -1.37
CA SER A 117 6.65 -2.02 -1.49
C SER A 117 5.46 -2.29 -0.56
N VAL A 118 4.55 -1.34 -0.39
CA VAL A 118 3.36 -1.57 0.44
C VAL A 118 2.56 -2.76 -0.11
N GLY A 119 2.31 -3.76 0.73
CA GLY A 119 1.66 -5.01 0.35
C GLY A 119 2.50 -5.98 -0.48
N LYS A 120 3.80 -5.76 -0.69
CA LYS A 120 4.68 -6.74 -1.36
C LYS A 120 5.99 -6.96 -0.61
N SER A 121 6.37 -8.21 -0.46
CA SER A 121 7.62 -8.59 0.23
C SER A 121 8.21 -9.86 -0.37
N TYR A 122 9.50 -10.07 -0.16
CA TYR A 122 10.12 -11.37 -0.39
C TYR A 122 10.52 -11.99 0.94
N GLU A 123 10.48 -13.32 0.98
CA GLU A 123 10.85 -14.12 2.14
C GLU A 123 11.86 -15.18 1.69
N LEU A 124 12.98 -15.25 2.40
CA LEU A 124 14.02 -16.26 2.22
C LEU A 124 14.13 -17.06 3.51
N SER A 125 14.10 -18.38 3.41
CA SER A 125 14.19 -19.26 4.57
C SER A 125 15.25 -20.32 4.42
N LEU A 126 15.83 -20.70 5.55
CA LEU A 126 16.74 -21.83 5.71
C LEU A 126 16.10 -22.82 6.68
N GLY A 127 16.02 -24.08 6.27
CA GLY A 127 15.40 -25.14 7.06
C GLY A 127 16.28 -26.37 7.20
N ILE A 128 16.18 -27.00 8.37
CA ILE A 128 16.87 -28.25 8.71
C ILE A 128 15.81 -29.32 8.95
N ILE A 129 15.81 -30.36 8.11
CA ILE A 129 14.95 -31.53 8.21
C ILE A 129 15.60 -32.51 9.19
N GLY A 130 14.81 -33.10 10.08
CA GLY A 130 15.30 -33.95 11.16
C GLY A 130 15.55 -33.21 12.47
N LEU A 131 15.66 -31.88 12.44
CA LEU A 131 15.78 -31.05 13.65
C LEU A 131 14.39 -30.76 14.22
N GLY A 132 13.79 -31.77 14.86
CA GLY A 132 12.46 -31.72 15.44
C GLY A 132 12.02 -33.06 16.02
N ARG A 133 10.71 -33.24 16.17
CA ARG A 133 10.11 -34.51 16.59
C ARG A 133 10.36 -35.57 15.53
N ASN A 134 10.89 -36.70 15.99
CA ASN A 134 11.04 -37.90 15.19
C ASN A 134 9.72 -38.69 15.20
N ASN A 135 9.11 -38.90 14.03
CA ASN A 135 7.84 -39.61 13.88
C ASN A 135 8.04 -41.13 13.83
N ILE A 136 7.09 -41.89 14.36
CA ILE A 136 7.11 -43.36 14.33
C ILE A 136 6.59 -43.81 12.97
N LEU A 137 7.30 -44.74 12.33
CA LEU A 137 7.03 -45.18 10.96
C LEU A 137 6.18 -46.45 10.87
N GLU A 138 6.29 -47.37 11.84
CA GLU A 138 5.60 -48.66 11.77
C GLU A 138 5.18 -49.13 13.17
N TYR A 139 3.98 -49.70 13.26
CA TYR A 139 3.45 -50.38 14.43
C TYR A 139 2.66 -51.62 13.96
N ASN A 140 3.25 -52.81 14.06
CA ASN A 140 2.60 -54.06 13.64
C ASN A 140 1.84 -54.74 14.79
N TYR A 141 0.55 -55.03 14.58
CA TYR A 141 -0.25 -55.93 15.42
C TYR A 141 -0.42 -57.27 14.71
N ASN A 142 0.61 -58.12 14.79
CA ASN A 142 0.55 -59.58 14.89
C ASN A 142 1.98 -60.15 14.72
N ALA A 143 2.51 -60.72 15.81
CA ALA A 143 3.78 -61.49 15.90
C ALA A 143 5.13 -60.73 16.05
N GLY A 144 5.17 -59.51 16.60
CA GLY A 144 6.40 -58.92 17.15
C GLY A 144 6.43 -57.38 17.13
N PHE A 145 6.74 -56.75 18.27
CA PHE A 145 6.86 -55.29 18.38
C PHE A 145 8.21 -54.81 17.83
N ASN A 146 8.22 -54.19 16.64
CA ASN A 146 9.38 -53.44 16.16
C ASN A 146 8.97 -51.99 15.92
N GLU A 147 9.20 -51.11 16.90
CA GLU A 147 9.04 -49.66 16.70
C GLU A 147 10.24 -49.10 15.95
N THR A 148 10.03 -48.70 14.69
CA THR A 148 11.06 -47.99 13.92
C THR A 148 10.75 -46.50 13.87
N LYS A 149 11.71 -45.67 14.27
CA LYS A 149 11.62 -44.21 14.21
C LYS A 149 12.07 -43.70 12.84
N LYS A 150 11.46 -42.62 12.37
CA LYS A 150 11.83 -41.92 11.12
C LYS A 150 13.14 -41.16 11.28
N ASN A 151 14.25 -41.75 10.86
CA ASN A 151 15.55 -41.08 10.86
C ASN A 151 15.71 -40.25 9.59
N GLN A 152 15.15 -39.04 9.61
CA GLN A 152 15.30 -38.05 8.55
C GLN A 152 16.40 -37.06 8.88
N PHE A 153 17.24 -36.73 7.90
CA PHE A 153 18.19 -35.63 8.00
C PHE A 153 18.32 -34.92 6.66
N GLY A 154 18.24 -33.60 6.66
CA GLY A 154 18.34 -32.83 5.43
C GLY A 154 18.38 -31.33 5.64
N VAL A 155 18.57 -30.61 4.55
CA VAL A 155 18.55 -29.16 4.53
C VAL A 155 17.73 -28.69 3.34
N PHE A 156 17.03 -27.58 3.52
CA PHE A 156 16.35 -26.91 2.42
C PHE A 156 16.50 -25.41 2.53
N VAL A 157 16.38 -24.77 1.38
CA VAL A 157 16.21 -23.33 1.26
C VAL A 157 14.87 -23.08 0.59
N SER A 158 14.20 -22.02 1.00
CA SER A 158 12.95 -21.62 0.37
C SER A 158 12.96 -20.13 0.06
N GLY A 159 12.32 -19.79 -1.06
CA GLY A 159 12.19 -18.42 -1.53
C GLY A 159 10.76 -18.17 -1.96
N GLY A 160 10.13 -17.15 -1.39
CA GLY A 160 8.76 -16.77 -1.72
C GLY A 160 8.60 -15.28 -1.96
N TYR A 161 7.63 -14.93 -2.80
CA TYR A 161 7.23 -13.54 -3.03
C TYR A 161 5.78 -13.36 -2.63
N LYS A 162 5.51 -12.42 -1.72
CA LYS A 162 4.19 -12.18 -1.14
C LYS A 162 3.50 -11.01 -1.83
N PHE A 163 2.22 -11.21 -2.15
CA PHE A 163 1.30 -10.20 -2.65
C PHE A 163 0.13 -10.09 -1.68
N SER A 164 0.10 -9.04 -0.88
CA SER A 164 -0.98 -8.73 0.05
C SER A 164 -2.02 -7.82 -0.60
N LYS A 165 -3.29 -8.10 -0.34
CA LYS A 165 -4.40 -7.21 -0.66
C LYS A 165 -4.34 -6.02 0.29
N LEU A 166 -4.32 -4.80 -0.27
CA LEU A 166 -4.44 -3.57 0.51
C LEU A 166 -5.88 -3.40 1.02
N ALA A 167 -6.05 -2.72 2.15
CA ALA A 167 -7.39 -2.44 2.67
C ALA A 167 -8.19 -1.57 1.70
N ASP A 168 -9.46 -1.89 1.43
CA ASP A 168 -10.30 -1.10 0.51
C ASP A 168 -11.08 0.02 1.22
N PHE A 169 -10.93 0.19 2.54
CA PHE A 169 -11.80 1.06 3.34
C PHE A 169 -11.03 2.07 4.19
N LEU A 170 -11.30 3.36 3.99
CA LEU A 170 -11.01 4.44 4.94
C LEU A 170 -12.23 4.66 5.82
N PHE A 171 -12.11 4.44 7.14
CA PHE A 171 -13.13 4.84 8.09
C PHE A 171 -12.88 6.30 8.51
N GLY A 172 -13.36 7.24 7.70
CA GLY A 172 -13.09 8.67 7.92
C GLY A 172 -11.60 9.00 7.77
N ARG A 173 -10.99 9.67 8.77
CA ARG A 173 -9.55 10.04 8.77
C ARG A 173 -8.64 8.97 9.35
N THR A 174 -9.18 7.92 9.97
CA THR A 174 -8.36 6.87 10.57
C THR A 174 -8.04 5.81 9.52
N ARG A 175 -6.74 5.61 9.30
CA ARG A 175 -6.20 4.53 8.50
C ARG A 175 -5.87 3.36 9.43
N PHE A 176 -6.60 2.25 9.31
CA PHE A 176 -6.21 0.99 9.93
C PHE A 176 -5.31 0.23 8.98
N THR A 177 -4.00 0.42 9.01
CA THR A 177 -3.16 -0.27 8.03
C THR A 177 -1.73 -0.50 8.54
N HIS A 178 -1.50 -1.63 9.19
CA HIS A 178 -0.15 -2.21 9.14
C HIS A 178 0.16 -2.56 7.68
N ILE A 179 1.39 -2.33 7.19
CA ILE A 179 1.84 -2.59 5.80
C ILE A 179 1.63 -4.02 5.29
N MET A 180 1.30 -4.96 6.18
CA MET A 180 1.05 -6.39 5.92
C MET A 180 -0.36 -6.86 6.26
N GLN A 181 -1.32 -5.95 6.49
CA GLN A 181 -2.70 -6.33 6.79
C GLN A 181 -3.42 -6.86 5.53
N GLY A 182 -4.33 -7.81 5.73
CA GLY A 182 -5.21 -8.35 4.69
C GLY A 182 -4.83 -9.75 4.24
N ALA A 183 -5.65 -10.29 3.34
CA ALA A 183 -5.35 -11.56 2.69
C ALA A 183 -4.12 -11.41 1.78
N TYR A 184 -3.31 -12.46 1.67
CA TYR A 184 -2.16 -12.47 0.78
C TYR A 184 -2.04 -13.79 0.02
N VAL A 185 -1.41 -13.73 -1.13
CA VAL A 185 -0.94 -14.90 -1.88
C VAL A 185 0.58 -14.87 -1.89
N LYS A 186 1.22 -15.99 -1.55
CA LYS A 186 2.67 -16.13 -1.53
C LYS A 186 3.08 -17.43 -2.24
N PRO A 187 3.38 -17.41 -3.55
CA PRO A 187 4.10 -18.51 -4.17
C PRO A 187 5.46 -18.69 -3.47
N ILE A 188 5.81 -19.95 -3.18
CA ILE A 188 7.07 -20.32 -2.54
C ILE A 188 7.68 -21.46 -3.34
N LEU A 189 8.98 -21.37 -3.59
CA LEU A 189 9.78 -22.45 -4.14
C LEU A 189 10.65 -23.03 -3.02
N TYR A 190 10.64 -24.36 -2.93
CA TYR A 190 11.48 -25.12 -2.00
C TYR A 190 12.52 -25.89 -2.80
N LEU A 191 13.78 -25.81 -2.36
CA LEU A 191 14.89 -26.56 -2.90
C LEU A 191 15.65 -27.17 -1.74
N GLY A 192 15.84 -28.48 -1.74
CA GLY A 192 16.48 -29.14 -0.63
C GLY A 192 16.88 -30.57 -0.95
N THR A 193 17.66 -31.12 -0.04
CA THR A 193 18.08 -32.52 -0.06
C THR A 193 17.85 -33.12 1.32
N TYR A 194 17.39 -34.37 1.35
CA TYR A 194 17.22 -35.11 2.58
C TYR A 194 17.48 -36.59 2.36
N SER A 195 17.91 -37.26 3.41
CA SER A 195 17.96 -38.70 3.52
C SER A 195 16.95 -39.16 4.56
N GLU A 196 16.41 -40.36 4.36
CA GLU A 196 15.57 -41.03 5.33
C GLU A 196 15.83 -42.53 5.33
N ASN A 197 15.58 -43.18 6.47
CA ASN A 197 15.58 -44.63 6.51
C ASN A 197 14.39 -45.18 5.71
N ARG A 198 14.67 -46.13 4.82
CA ARG A 198 13.63 -46.93 4.16
C ARG A 198 13.20 -48.06 5.08
N ILE A 199 11.90 -48.23 5.25
CA ILE A 199 11.30 -49.43 5.82
C ILE A 199 11.23 -50.46 4.68
N ALA A 200 11.69 -51.69 4.92
CA ALA A 200 11.63 -52.80 3.99
C ALA A 200 10.65 -53.85 4.53
#